data_AF-S2WLN9-F1
#
_entry.id   AF-S2WLN9-F1
#
_cell.length_a   1.000
_cell.length_b   1.000
_cell.length_c   1.000
_cell.angle_alpha   90.00
_cell.angle_beta   90.00
_cell.angle_gamma   90.00
#
_symmetry.space_group_name_H-M   'P 1'
#
loop_
_entity.id
_entity.type
_entity.pdbx_description
1 polymer ?
#
loop_
_entity_poly.entity_id
_entity_poly.type
_entity_poly.pdbx_seq_one_letter_code
_entity_poly.pdbx_strand_id
1 'polypeptide(L)'
;MSSVLIIVIVLIVVVVGIIGWGVGAYNGLVKLRNQVEQAWRQIDVELNRRYDLIPNLVETVKGYASHESQTLERVIAMRNNAYQSAQAGASGEQRAAAENQLTGVLHQLIATAEAYPQLRADAGFRQLASQLEETEDRIANGRRYYNAVVSSYNTKIQSFPNNILANMGGFKEAGYFEVRDTNVRQAPTVDFGNRSVQDHAVTDESRNSGELPSYTGQDRSTMSKEQGFSFPGANSSPVIDQGTNPQTGYSADQFGSQAPAPDPVEYKQPPASGTNPYGQVDPEK
;
A
#
# COMPACT_ATOMS: atom_id res chain seq x y z
N MET A 1 -52.51 -29.69 20.12
CA MET A 1 -51.09 -30.00 20.35
C MET A 1 -50.75 -29.62 21.78
N SER A 2 -50.09 -30.48 22.55
CA SER A 2 -49.68 -30.14 23.92
C SER A 2 -48.63 -29.03 23.89
N SER A 3 -48.66 -28.10 24.85
CA SER A 3 -47.67 -27.00 24.93
C SER A 3 -46.23 -27.52 24.95
N VAL A 4 -46.01 -28.71 25.54
CA VAL A 4 -44.72 -29.42 25.53
C VAL A 4 -44.25 -29.75 24.11
N LEU A 5 -45.15 -30.25 23.24
CA LEU A 5 -44.81 -30.57 21.85
C LEU A 5 -44.38 -29.31 21.08
N ILE A 6 -45.06 -28.18 21.32
CA ILE A 6 -44.73 -26.89 20.69
C ILE A 6 -43.34 -26.42 21.13
N ILE A 7 -43.03 -26.49 22.43
CA ILE A 7 -41.71 -26.11 22.98
C ILE A 7 -40.59 -26.97 22.37
N VAL A 8 -40.80 -28.28 22.25
CA VAL A 8 -39.82 -29.20 21.65
C VAL A 8 -39.57 -28.87 20.17
N ILE A 9 -40.63 -28.59 19.40
CA ILE A 9 -40.48 -28.21 17.99
C ILE A 9 -39.70 -26.89 17.87
N VAL A 10 -40.00 -25.89 18.69
CA VAL A 10 -39.28 -24.60 18.69
C VAL A 10 -37.79 -24.81 19.02
N LEU A 11 -37.46 -25.62 20.03
CA LEU A 11 -36.06 -25.93 20.37
C LEU A 11 -35.33 -26.63 19.22
N ILE A 12 -35.96 -27.60 18.55
CA ILE A 12 -35.36 -28.28 17.40
C ILE A 12 -35.09 -27.30 16.27
N VAL A 13 -36.05 -26.42 15.94
CA VAL A 13 -35.88 -25.41 14.89
C VAL A 13 -34.73 -24.45 15.24
N VAL A 14 -34.62 -24.00 16.49
CA VAL A 14 -33.52 -23.15 16.94
C VAL A 14 -32.17 -23.86 16.81
N VAL A 15 -32.08 -25.12 17.23
CA VAL A 15 -30.83 -25.92 17.12
C VAL A 15 -30.43 -26.12 15.65
N VAL A 16 -31.37 -26.47 14.78
CA VAL A 16 -31.13 -26.60 13.33
C VAL A 16 -30.67 -25.27 12.74
N GLY A 17 -31.27 -24.14 13.16
CA GLY A 17 -30.85 -22.80 12.74
C GLY A 17 -29.41 -22.47 13.15
N ILE A 18 -29.03 -22.78 14.40
CA ILE A 18 -27.67 -22.56 14.91
C ILE A 18 -26.65 -23.42 14.17
N ILE A 19 -26.97 -24.69 13.91
CA ILE A 19 -26.08 -25.60 13.15
C ILE A 19 -25.91 -25.10 11.73
N GLY A 20 -27.01 -24.74 11.05
CA GLY A 20 -26.97 -24.19 9.69
C GLY A 20 -26.12 -22.91 9.60
N TRP A 21 -26.29 -22.00 10.56
CA TRP A 21 -25.45 -20.81 10.67
C TRP A 21 -23.98 -21.18 10.90
N GLY A 22 -23.69 -22.10 11.82
CA GLY A 22 -22.33 -22.51 12.16
C GLY A 22 -21.57 -23.11 10.97
N VAL A 23 -22.23 -23.95 10.16
CA VAL A 23 -21.65 -24.50 8.92
C VAL A 23 -21.32 -23.39 7.93
N GLY A 24 -22.23 -22.43 7.74
CA GLY A 24 -21.99 -21.28 6.85
C GLY A 24 -20.84 -20.40 7.31
N ALA A 25 -20.79 -20.10 8.61
CA ALA A 25 -19.73 -19.29 9.22
C ALA A 25 -18.36 -19.98 9.10
N TYR A 26 -18.28 -21.27 9.43
CA TYR A 26 -17.04 -22.06 9.32
C TYR A 26 -16.51 -22.11 7.88
N ASN A 27 -17.37 -22.42 6.90
CA ASN A 27 -16.99 -22.43 5.48
C ASN A 27 -16.54 -21.04 5.01
N GLY A 28 -17.16 -19.97 5.52
CA GLY A 28 -16.75 -18.60 5.27
C GLY A 28 -15.36 -18.27 5.82
N LEU A 29 -14.97 -18.83 6.98
CA LEU A 29 -13.63 -18.68 7.54
C LEU A 29 -12.59 -19.46 6.74
N VAL A 30 -12.89 -20.72 6.36
CA VAL A 30 -12.03 -21.53 5.49
C VAL A 30 -11.77 -20.83 4.16
N LYS A 31 -12.81 -20.24 3.55
CA LYS A 31 -12.68 -19.49 2.29
C LYS A 31 -11.68 -18.34 2.44
N LEU A 32 -11.79 -17.54 3.50
CA LEU A 32 -10.88 -16.41 3.73
C LEU A 32 -9.45 -16.87 4.01
N ARG A 33 -9.25 -17.94 4.80
CA ARG A 33 -7.92 -18.52 5.00
C ARG A 33 -7.27 -18.92 3.67
N ASN A 34 -8.02 -19.61 2.81
CA ASN A 34 -7.53 -20.00 1.50
C ASN A 34 -7.22 -18.77 0.61
N GLN A 35 -7.99 -17.68 0.74
CA GLN A 35 -7.70 -16.43 0.02
C GLN A 35 -6.41 -15.77 0.50
N VAL A 36 -6.12 -15.77 1.81
CA VAL A 36 -4.84 -15.30 2.36
C VAL A 36 -3.68 -16.10 1.76
N GLU A 37 -3.78 -17.44 1.75
CA GLU A 37 -2.75 -18.32 1.17
C GLU A 37 -2.58 -18.13 -0.33
N GLN A 38 -3.67 -17.89 -1.07
CA GLN A 38 -3.61 -17.61 -2.51
C GLN A 38 -2.93 -16.27 -2.79
N ALA A 39 -3.31 -15.22 -2.06
CA ALA A 39 -2.71 -13.89 -2.19
C ALA A 39 -1.20 -13.94 -1.88
N TRP A 40 -0.81 -14.68 -0.84
CA TRP A 40 0.59 -14.88 -0.50
C TRP A 40 1.38 -15.58 -1.60
N ARG A 41 0.85 -16.69 -2.15
CA ARG A 41 1.52 -17.42 -3.23
C ARG A 41 1.78 -16.56 -4.46
N GLN A 42 0.88 -15.63 -4.78
CA GLN A 42 1.08 -14.70 -5.90
C GLN A 42 2.26 -13.75 -5.63
N ILE A 43 2.38 -13.22 -4.41
CA ILE A 43 3.54 -12.40 -4.02
C ILE A 43 4.83 -13.23 -4.08
N ASP A 44 4.82 -14.45 -3.53
CA ASP A 44 6.01 -15.29 -3.44
C ASP A 44 6.59 -15.66 -4.82
N VAL A 45 5.73 -15.88 -5.81
CA VAL A 45 6.17 -16.10 -7.21
C VAL A 45 6.93 -14.89 -7.75
N GLU A 46 6.40 -13.68 -7.58
CA GLU A 46 7.04 -12.46 -8.09
C GLU A 46 8.32 -12.13 -7.29
N LEU A 47 8.36 -12.42 -5.98
CA LEU A 47 9.59 -12.31 -5.19
C LEU A 47 10.70 -13.23 -5.71
N ASN A 48 10.37 -14.49 -6.01
CA ASN A 48 11.35 -15.42 -6.59
C ASN A 48 11.81 -14.97 -7.98
N ARG A 49 10.88 -14.53 -8.84
CA ARG A 49 11.22 -13.95 -10.15
C ARG A 49 12.21 -12.78 -10.01
N ARG A 50 12.00 -11.90 -9.04
CA ARG A 50 12.91 -10.80 -8.74
C ARG A 50 14.31 -11.32 -8.40
N TYR A 51 14.42 -12.33 -7.53
CA TYR A 51 15.71 -12.92 -7.18
C TYR A 51 16.43 -13.57 -8.36
N ASP A 52 15.69 -14.12 -9.32
CA ASP A 52 16.27 -14.77 -10.50
C ASP A 52 16.77 -13.76 -11.54
N LEU A 53 16.14 -12.59 -11.62
CA LEU A 53 16.55 -11.52 -12.55
C LEU A 53 17.78 -10.75 -12.09
N ILE A 54 17.99 -10.61 -10.77
CA ILE A 54 19.06 -9.78 -10.20
C ILE A 54 20.47 -10.18 -10.64
N PRO A 55 20.88 -11.47 -10.64
CA PRO A 55 22.22 -11.86 -11.06
C PRO A 55 22.53 -11.45 -12.51
N ASN A 56 21.54 -11.62 -13.40
CA ASN A 56 21.68 -11.23 -14.81
C ASN A 56 21.80 -9.71 -14.97
N LEU A 57 21.03 -8.93 -14.19
CA LEU A 57 21.15 -7.48 -14.15
C LEU A 57 22.55 -7.06 -13.68
N VAL A 58 23.02 -7.64 -12.57
CA VAL A 58 24.33 -7.33 -11.98
C VAL A 58 25.46 -7.63 -12.96
N GLU A 59 25.43 -8.77 -13.65
CA GLU A 59 26.46 -9.11 -14.64
C GLU A 59 26.44 -8.15 -15.84
N THR A 60 25.25 -7.75 -16.29
CA THR A 60 25.10 -6.76 -17.37
C THR A 60 25.69 -5.40 -16.96
N VAL A 61 25.36 -4.90 -15.76
CA VAL A 61 25.91 -3.63 -15.26
C VAL A 61 27.42 -3.71 -15.08
N LYS A 62 27.93 -4.83 -14.56
CA LYS A 62 29.37 -5.07 -14.36
C LYS A 62 30.18 -4.96 -15.65
N GLY A 63 29.61 -5.35 -16.80
CA GLY A 63 30.25 -5.22 -18.11
C GLY A 63 30.52 -3.78 -18.55
N TYR A 64 29.74 -2.82 -18.06
CA TYR A 64 29.82 -1.41 -18.45
C TYR A 64 30.31 -0.49 -17.32
N ALA A 65 30.07 -0.85 -16.07
CA ALA A 65 30.31 -0.03 -14.88
C ALA A 65 31.15 -0.80 -13.84
N SER A 66 32.34 -1.28 -14.24
CA SER A 66 33.23 -2.06 -13.38
C SER A 66 33.73 -1.32 -12.12
N HIS A 67 33.64 0.01 -12.10
CA HIS A 67 33.98 0.84 -10.95
C HIS A 67 32.87 0.86 -9.86
N GLU A 68 31.68 0.32 -10.16
CA GLU A 68 30.53 0.26 -9.23
C GLU A 68 30.51 -1.01 -8.35
N SER A 69 31.67 -1.64 -8.12
CA SER A 69 31.77 -2.91 -7.37
C SER A 69 31.05 -2.87 -6.02
N GLN A 70 31.18 -1.77 -5.26
CA GLN A 70 30.52 -1.62 -3.97
C GLN A 70 28.98 -1.64 -4.09
N THR A 71 28.45 -1.01 -5.13
CA THR A 71 27.00 -0.97 -5.42
C THR A 71 26.52 -2.37 -5.79
N LEU A 72 27.25 -3.07 -6.66
CA LEU A 72 26.91 -4.43 -7.10
C LEU A 72 26.98 -5.45 -5.94
N GLU A 73 28.01 -5.39 -5.11
CA GLU A 73 28.15 -6.22 -3.91
C GLU A 73 26.98 -5.99 -2.94
N ARG A 74 26.59 -4.73 -2.73
CA ARG A 74 25.44 -4.39 -1.89
C ARG A 74 24.14 -5.00 -2.42
N VAL A 75 23.90 -4.96 -3.73
CA VAL A 75 22.71 -5.55 -4.35
C VAL A 75 22.68 -7.07 -4.13
N ILE A 76 23.80 -7.75 -4.35
CA ILE A 76 23.91 -9.19 -4.11
C ILE A 76 23.71 -9.53 -2.63
N ALA A 77 24.29 -8.74 -1.71
CA ALA A 77 24.12 -8.93 -0.28
C ALA A 77 22.64 -8.78 0.15
N MET A 78 21.94 -7.74 -0.33
CA MET A 78 20.53 -7.53 -0.02
C MET A 78 19.63 -8.60 -0.65
N ARG A 79 19.93 -9.07 -1.87
CA ARG A 79 19.25 -10.21 -2.50
C ARG A 79 19.37 -11.45 -1.62
N ASN A 80 20.59 -11.76 -1.17
CA ASN A 80 20.85 -12.92 -0.35
C ASN A 80 20.15 -12.82 1.02
N ASN A 81 20.10 -11.62 1.61
CA ASN A 81 19.37 -11.37 2.84
C ASN A 81 17.87 -11.60 2.69
N ALA A 82 17.25 -11.04 1.64
CA ALA A 82 15.83 -11.25 1.32
C ALA A 82 15.51 -12.73 1.07
N TYR A 83 16.34 -13.40 0.25
CA TYR A 83 16.18 -14.82 -0.04
C TYR A 83 16.33 -15.72 1.20
N GLN A 84 17.28 -15.42 2.09
CA GLN A 84 17.44 -16.16 3.34
C GLN A 84 16.27 -15.92 4.30
N SER A 85 15.75 -14.69 4.37
CA SER A 85 14.54 -14.38 5.14
C SER A 85 13.34 -15.22 4.67
N ALA A 86 13.20 -15.39 3.35
CA ALA A 86 12.17 -16.24 2.76
C ALA A 86 12.32 -17.73 3.17
N GLN A 87 13.54 -18.27 3.19
CA GLN A 87 13.78 -19.67 3.56
C GLN A 87 13.68 -19.95 5.06
N ALA A 88 14.02 -18.99 5.91
CA ALA A 88 14.01 -19.15 7.36
C ALA A 88 12.61 -19.18 7.99
N GLY A 89 11.54 -19.07 7.18
CA GLY A 89 10.16 -18.96 7.69
C GLY A 89 9.95 -17.68 8.49
N ALA A 90 10.69 -16.62 8.18
CA ALA A 90 10.59 -15.33 8.87
C ALA A 90 9.16 -14.79 8.81
N SER A 91 8.78 -14.00 9.82
CA SER A 91 7.44 -13.40 9.85
C SER A 91 7.24 -12.48 8.64
N GLY A 92 5.98 -12.27 8.24
CA GLY A 92 5.65 -11.39 7.11
C GLY A 92 6.25 -9.98 7.25
N GLU A 93 6.37 -9.48 8.47
CA GLU A 93 7.00 -8.19 8.80
C GLU A 93 8.52 -8.19 8.60
N GLN A 94 9.21 -9.23 9.11
CA GLN A 94 10.66 -9.38 8.93
C GLN A 94 11.02 -9.53 7.45
N ARG A 95 10.24 -10.34 6.72
CA ARG A 95 10.41 -10.52 5.28
C ARG A 95 10.14 -9.22 4.53
N ALA A 96 9.08 -8.48 4.88
CA ALA A 96 8.79 -7.18 4.28
C ALA A 96 9.92 -6.15 4.47
N ALA A 97 10.62 -6.18 5.61
CA ALA A 97 11.77 -5.31 5.85
C ALA A 97 12.94 -5.63 4.90
N ALA A 98 13.31 -6.91 4.77
CA ALA A 98 14.37 -7.34 3.85
C ALA A 98 14.00 -7.05 2.39
N GLU A 99 12.74 -7.30 1.99
CA GLU A 99 12.29 -6.98 0.63
C GLU A 99 12.34 -5.48 0.33
N ASN A 100 11.98 -4.62 1.29
CA ASN A 100 12.03 -3.16 1.13
C ASN A 100 13.48 -2.66 0.96
N GLN A 101 14.42 -3.22 1.72
CA GLN A 101 15.85 -2.90 1.57
C GLN A 101 16.34 -3.30 0.18
N LEU A 102 15.93 -4.47 -0.31
CA LEU A 102 16.23 -4.91 -1.67
C LEU A 102 15.66 -3.96 -2.72
N THR A 103 14.38 -3.56 -2.61
CA THR A 103 13.77 -2.57 -3.52
C THR A 103 14.59 -1.27 -3.58
N GLY A 104 15.01 -0.75 -2.41
CA GLY A 104 15.81 0.47 -2.34
C GLY A 104 17.14 0.38 -3.08
N VAL A 105 17.89 -0.71 -2.92
CA VAL A 105 19.18 -0.88 -3.61
C VAL A 105 19.03 -1.18 -5.10
N LEU A 106 17.92 -1.81 -5.52
CA LEU A 106 17.62 -2.01 -6.94
C LEU A 106 17.31 -0.70 -7.65
N HIS A 107 16.54 0.20 -7.02
CA HIS A 107 16.33 1.55 -7.54
C HIS A 107 17.65 2.32 -7.67
N GLN A 108 18.52 2.20 -6.67
CA GLN A 108 19.86 2.81 -6.74
C GLN A 108 20.68 2.25 -7.90
N LEU A 109 20.66 0.93 -8.12
CA LEU A 109 21.36 0.28 -9.24
C LEU A 109 20.80 0.70 -10.60
N ILE A 110 19.49 0.84 -10.75
CA ILE A 110 18.90 1.32 -12.01
C ILE A 110 19.28 2.77 -12.26
N ALA A 111 19.33 3.60 -11.21
CA ALA A 111 19.75 5.00 -11.31
C ALA A 111 21.23 5.16 -11.69
N THR A 112 22.12 4.21 -11.33
CA THR A 112 23.53 4.31 -11.78
C THR A 112 23.66 4.25 -13.30
N ALA A 113 22.71 3.63 -14.00
CA ALA A 113 22.73 3.60 -15.47
C ALA A 113 22.60 4.99 -16.12
N GLU A 114 22.12 6.01 -15.39
CA GLU A 114 22.11 7.39 -15.88
C GLU A 114 23.52 7.95 -16.10
N ALA A 115 24.49 7.52 -15.29
CA ALA A 115 25.89 7.90 -15.42
C ALA A 115 26.62 7.17 -16.56
N TYR A 116 26.03 6.10 -17.11
CA TYR A 116 26.64 5.24 -18.14
C TYR A 116 25.75 5.16 -19.40
N PRO A 117 25.88 6.11 -20.35
CA PRO A 117 25.03 6.15 -21.55
C PRO A 117 25.04 4.87 -22.40
N GLN A 118 26.18 4.17 -22.46
CA GLN A 118 26.28 2.90 -23.18
C GLN A 118 25.46 1.79 -22.53
N LEU A 119 25.48 1.68 -21.20
CA LEU A 119 24.64 0.75 -20.43
C LEU A 119 23.16 1.09 -20.60
N ARG A 120 22.81 2.38 -20.55
CA ARG A 120 21.42 2.83 -20.76
C ARG A 120 20.91 2.48 -22.16
N ALA A 121 21.78 2.49 -23.17
CA ALA A 121 21.45 2.12 -24.54
C ALA A 121 21.41 0.60 -24.77
N ASP A 122 21.98 -0.20 -23.87
CA ASP A 122 22.00 -1.66 -23.97
C ASP A 122 20.58 -2.23 -23.90
N ALA A 123 20.23 -3.04 -24.90
CA ALA A 123 18.90 -3.62 -25.01
C ALA A 123 18.62 -4.66 -23.92
N GLY A 124 19.64 -5.45 -23.53
CA GLY A 124 19.54 -6.45 -22.48
C GLY A 124 19.32 -5.82 -21.11
N PHE A 125 20.06 -4.76 -20.79
CA PHE A 125 19.85 -3.97 -19.58
C PHE A 125 18.43 -3.41 -19.50
N ARG A 126 17.97 -2.73 -20.56
CA ARG A 126 16.62 -2.14 -20.61
C ARG A 126 15.52 -3.18 -20.44
N GLN A 127 15.68 -4.36 -21.04
CA GLN A 127 14.73 -5.45 -20.90
C GLN A 127 14.70 -5.99 -19.46
N LEU A 128 15.86 -6.20 -18.82
CA LEU A 128 15.94 -6.65 -17.43
C LEU A 128 15.37 -5.61 -16.45
N ALA A 129 15.71 -4.33 -16.65
CA ALA A 129 15.20 -3.23 -15.83
C ALA A 129 13.67 -3.13 -15.92
N SER A 130 13.10 -3.20 -17.13
CA SER A 130 11.65 -3.21 -17.33
C SER A 130 10.97 -4.42 -16.69
N GLN A 131 11.55 -5.63 -16.79
CA GLN A 131 11.00 -6.81 -16.13
C GLN A 131 11.02 -6.69 -14.60
N LEU A 132 12.07 -6.10 -14.03
CA LEU A 132 12.18 -5.85 -12.60
C LEU A 132 11.16 -4.82 -12.13
N GLU A 133 10.97 -3.73 -12.89
CA GLU A 133 9.94 -2.72 -12.62
C GLU A 133 8.53 -3.34 -12.63
N GLU A 134 8.20 -4.12 -13.67
CA GLU A 134 6.93 -4.85 -13.73
C GLU A 134 6.75 -5.81 -12.54
N THR A 135 7.82 -6.48 -12.14
CA THR A 135 7.81 -7.39 -10.98
C THR A 135 7.58 -6.62 -9.69
N GLU A 136 8.22 -5.46 -9.51
CA GLU A 136 8.04 -4.60 -8.34
C GLU A 136 6.61 -4.04 -8.24
N ASP A 137 6.03 -3.62 -9.36
CA ASP A 137 4.63 -3.16 -9.40
C ASP A 137 3.66 -4.27 -9.02
N ARG A 138 3.89 -5.50 -9.50
CA ARG A 138 3.08 -6.67 -9.14
C ARG A 138 3.25 -7.03 -7.68
N ILE A 139 4.47 -6.98 -7.14
CA ILE A 139 4.71 -7.14 -5.70
C ILE A 139 3.93 -6.08 -4.94
N ALA A 140 4.09 -4.79 -5.24
CA ALA A 140 3.43 -3.69 -4.54
C ALA A 140 1.89 -3.83 -4.54
N ASN A 141 1.30 -4.18 -5.69
CA ASN A 141 -0.14 -4.44 -5.79
C ASN A 141 -0.55 -5.69 -5.01
N GLY A 142 0.22 -6.77 -5.11
CA GLY A 142 0.02 -8.01 -4.37
C GLY A 142 0.03 -7.78 -2.87
N ARG A 143 0.96 -6.97 -2.34
CA ARG A 143 1.03 -6.59 -0.92
C ARG A 143 -0.24 -5.89 -0.44
N ARG A 144 -0.74 -4.92 -1.21
CA ARG A 144 -1.99 -4.21 -0.89
C ARG A 144 -3.16 -5.17 -0.81
N TYR A 145 -3.28 -6.06 -1.80
CA TYR A 145 -4.33 -7.06 -1.85
C TYR A 145 -4.23 -8.06 -0.69
N TYR A 146 -3.04 -8.63 -0.44
CA TYR A 146 -2.78 -9.54 0.68
C TYR A 146 -3.16 -8.89 2.02
N ASN A 147 -2.71 -7.66 2.28
CA ASN A 147 -3.03 -6.95 3.52
C ASN A 147 -4.54 -6.70 3.66
N ALA A 148 -5.27 -6.41 2.56
CA ALA A 148 -6.73 -6.25 2.60
C ALA A 148 -7.45 -7.57 2.92
N VAL A 149 -6.99 -8.70 2.37
CA VAL A 149 -7.55 -10.03 2.66
C VAL A 149 -7.23 -10.44 4.10
N VAL A 150 -5.98 -10.22 4.57
CA VAL A 150 -5.57 -10.45 5.96
C VAL A 150 -6.43 -9.63 6.92
N SER A 151 -6.67 -8.36 6.61
CA SER A 151 -7.55 -7.50 7.41
C SER A 151 -8.96 -8.09 7.50
N SER A 152 -9.55 -8.45 6.36
CA SER A 152 -10.89 -9.05 6.31
C SER A 152 -10.97 -10.37 7.09
N TYR A 153 -9.94 -11.21 6.97
CA TYR A 153 -9.83 -12.48 7.69
C TYR A 153 -9.70 -12.26 9.20
N ASN A 154 -8.74 -11.44 9.64
CA ASN A 154 -8.49 -11.13 11.04
C ASN A 154 -9.72 -10.50 11.69
N THR A 155 -10.37 -9.52 11.03
CA THR A 155 -11.64 -8.95 11.51
C THR A 155 -12.71 -10.01 11.68
N LYS A 156 -12.85 -10.94 10.73
CA LYS A 156 -13.90 -11.96 10.81
C LYS A 156 -13.67 -12.98 11.92
N ILE A 157 -12.43 -13.37 12.20
CA ILE A 157 -12.12 -14.28 13.33
C ILE A 157 -12.20 -13.58 14.69
N GLN A 158 -12.04 -12.25 14.75
CA GLN A 158 -12.18 -11.46 15.98
C GLN A 158 -13.63 -11.05 16.28
N SER A 159 -14.49 -11.00 15.26
CA SER A 159 -15.88 -10.51 15.40
C SER A 159 -16.81 -11.54 16.04
N PHE A 160 -17.65 -11.11 16.98
CA PHE A 160 -18.75 -11.93 17.48
C PHE A 160 -19.86 -12.08 16.43
N PRO A 161 -20.49 -13.25 16.27
CA PRO A 161 -20.26 -14.51 17.00
C PRO A 161 -19.21 -15.46 16.38
N ASN A 162 -18.54 -15.06 15.29
CA ASN A 162 -17.58 -15.90 14.58
C ASN A 162 -16.34 -16.24 15.43
N ASN A 163 -15.94 -15.39 16.38
CA ASN A 163 -14.80 -15.63 17.26
C ASN A 163 -14.89 -16.92 18.08
N ILE A 164 -16.10 -17.33 18.48
CA ILE A 164 -16.32 -18.60 19.19
C ILE A 164 -15.96 -19.78 18.27
N LEU A 165 -16.48 -19.75 17.04
CA LEU A 165 -16.19 -20.77 16.03
C LEU A 165 -14.73 -20.74 15.57
N ALA A 166 -14.13 -19.55 15.49
CA ALA A 166 -12.73 -19.36 15.11
C ALA A 166 -11.80 -20.04 16.13
N ASN A 167 -12.01 -19.79 17.43
CA ASN A 167 -11.25 -20.41 18.51
C ASN A 167 -11.44 -21.93 18.55
N MET A 168 -12.68 -22.41 18.42
CA MET A 168 -12.96 -23.86 18.39
C MET A 168 -12.40 -24.56 17.14
N GLY A 169 -12.37 -23.86 16.00
CA GLY A 169 -11.88 -24.35 14.71
C GLY A 169 -10.38 -24.15 14.47
N GLY A 170 -9.64 -23.55 15.41
CA GLY A 170 -8.20 -23.33 15.30
C GLY A 170 -7.79 -22.25 14.28
N PHE A 171 -8.67 -21.29 13.97
CA PHE A 171 -8.34 -20.17 13.10
C PHE A 171 -7.53 -19.12 13.87
N LYS A 172 -6.28 -18.92 13.46
CA LYS A 172 -5.36 -17.92 14.04
C LYS A 172 -5.25 -16.70 13.12
N GLU A 173 -4.87 -15.56 13.70
CA GLU A 173 -4.57 -14.33 12.95
C GLU A 173 -3.42 -14.55 11.96
N ALA A 174 -3.55 -13.91 10.80
CA ALA A 174 -2.49 -13.85 9.81
C ALA A 174 -1.67 -12.55 9.98
N GLY A 175 -0.36 -12.64 9.77
CA GLY A 175 0.53 -11.49 9.78
C GLY A 175 0.42 -10.64 8.50
N TYR A 176 0.44 -9.32 8.67
CA TYR A 176 0.51 -8.38 7.53
C TYR A 176 1.89 -8.39 6.88
N PHE A 177 1.95 -8.03 5.60
CA PHE A 177 3.20 -7.88 4.86
C PHE A 177 3.58 -6.40 4.71
N GLU A 178 3.89 -5.79 5.85
CA GLU A 178 4.29 -4.40 5.97
C GLU A 178 5.30 -4.25 7.10
N VAL A 179 6.20 -3.27 6.97
CA VAL A 179 7.04 -2.85 8.08
C VAL A 179 6.18 -1.93 8.93
N ARG A 180 5.98 -2.25 10.22
CA ARG A 180 5.26 -1.37 11.13
C ARG A 180 6.16 -0.21 11.54
N ASP A 181 6.48 0.66 10.59
CA ASP A 181 7.26 1.86 10.89
C ASP A 181 6.31 3.04 11.08
N THR A 182 6.10 3.43 12.34
CA THR A 182 5.33 4.63 12.71
C THR A 182 5.98 5.91 12.18
N ASN A 183 7.26 5.89 11.80
CA ASN A 183 7.99 7.03 11.26
C ASN A 183 7.70 7.29 9.77
N VAL A 184 7.28 6.29 8.99
CA VAL A 184 6.95 6.44 7.55
C VAL A 184 5.65 7.23 7.33
N ARG A 185 4.83 7.40 8.38
CA ARG A 185 3.59 8.19 8.34
C ARG A 185 3.79 9.67 8.67
N GLN A 186 5.01 10.11 9.01
CA GLN A 186 5.28 11.53 9.23
C GLN A 186 5.49 12.21 7.88
N ALA A 187 4.59 13.13 7.53
CA ALA A 187 4.77 13.95 6.33
C ALA A 187 6.11 14.71 6.44
N PRO A 188 6.90 14.80 5.36
CA PRO A 188 8.14 15.56 5.38
C PRO A 188 7.82 17.03 5.69
N THR A 189 8.37 17.54 6.80
CA THR A 189 8.29 18.96 7.14
C THR A 189 9.15 19.74 6.15
N VAL A 190 8.51 20.43 5.20
CA VAL A 190 9.20 21.34 4.28
C VAL A 190 9.26 22.72 4.92
N ASP A 191 10.42 23.07 5.47
CA ASP A 191 10.74 24.43 5.88
C ASP A 191 11.41 25.15 4.71
N PHE A 192 10.75 26.18 4.17
CA PHE A 192 11.31 27.00 3.10
C PHE A 192 12.27 28.08 3.60
N GLY A 193 12.46 28.20 4.92
CA GLY A 193 13.15 29.32 5.54
C GLY A 193 12.37 30.62 5.29
N ASN A 194 12.25 31.47 6.30
CA ASN A 194 11.81 32.84 6.07
C ASN A 194 12.88 33.55 5.21
N ARG A 195 12.79 33.46 3.88
CA ARG A 195 13.33 34.50 3.02
C ARG A 195 12.43 35.71 3.22
N SER A 196 12.67 36.43 4.30
CA SER A 196 12.27 37.82 4.41
C SER A 196 12.75 38.49 3.13
N VAL A 197 11.81 38.88 2.28
CA VAL A 197 12.05 39.81 1.19
C VAL A 197 12.70 41.01 1.87
N GLN A 198 14.01 41.14 1.70
CA GLN A 198 14.73 42.29 2.19
C GLN A 198 14.23 43.43 1.32
N ASP A 199 13.27 44.19 1.84
CA ASP A 199 12.89 45.48 1.28
C ASP A 199 14.18 46.30 1.20
N HIS A 200 14.81 46.26 0.03
CA HIS A 200 15.84 47.20 -0.32
C HIS A 200 15.12 48.54 -0.45
N ALA A 201 15.08 49.27 0.67
CA ALA A 201 14.65 50.66 0.70
C ALA A 201 15.50 51.41 -0.34
N VAL A 202 14.90 51.70 -1.48
CA VAL A 202 15.44 52.62 -2.46
C VAL A 202 15.39 53.99 -1.79
N THR A 203 16.51 54.41 -1.19
CA THR A 203 16.71 55.78 -0.73
C THR A 203 16.78 56.68 -1.96
N ASP A 204 15.63 57.16 -2.42
CA ASP A 204 15.52 58.18 -3.46
C ASP A 204 15.77 59.57 -2.82
N GLU A 205 17.00 59.82 -2.34
CA GLU A 205 17.44 61.16 -1.93
C GLU A 205 17.84 61.97 -3.17
N SER A 206 16.86 62.37 -3.98
CA SER A 206 17.04 63.44 -4.97
C SER A 206 15.72 63.77 -5.68
N ARG A 207 14.70 64.33 -5.00
CA ARG A 207 13.73 65.22 -5.70
C ARG A 207 13.28 66.39 -4.82
N ASN A 208 13.87 67.53 -5.20
CA ASN A 208 13.54 68.92 -4.95
C ASN A 208 12.03 69.22 -4.85
N SER A 209 11.70 70.13 -3.94
CA SER A 209 10.40 70.73 -3.66
C SER A 209 9.72 71.30 -4.92
N GLY A 210 8.56 70.76 -5.24
CA GLY A 210 7.60 71.32 -6.19
C GLY A 210 6.19 71.17 -5.63
N GLU A 211 5.52 72.30 -5.48
CA GLU A 211 4.18 72.53 -4.95
C GLU A 211 3.12 71.51 -5.40
N LEU A 212 2.34 70.96 -4.46
CA LEU A 212 1.13 70.18 -4.76
C LEU A 212 -0.08 71.13 -4.89
N PRO A 213 -0.80 71.16 -6.02
CA PRO A 213 -2.10 71.81 -6.07
C PRO A 213 -3.16 70.95 -5.38
N SER A 214 -3.94 71.61 -4.52
CA SER A 214 -5.11 71.08 -3.83
C SER A 214 -6.30 70.93 -4.78
N TYR A 215 -7.00 69.79 -4.74
CA TYR A 215 -8.29 69.62 -5.42
C TYR A 215 -9.43 69.47 -4.41
N THR A 216 -10.25 70.51 -4.33
CA THR A 216 -11.53 70.57 -3.60
C THR A 216 -12.62 69.80 -4.36
N GLY A 217 -13.49 69.13 -3.62
CA GLY A 217 -14.35 68.06 -4.12
C GLY A 217 -15.66 68.45 -4.84
N GLN A 218 -16.51 67.43 -4.92
CA GLN A 218 -17.95 67.41 -5.24
C GLN A 218 -18.36 67.69 -6.70
N ASP A 219 -18.65 66.61 -7.44
CA ASP A 219 -20.04 66.35 -7.83
C ASP A 219 -20.27 64.84 -8.07
N ARG A 220 -21.32 64.31 -7.44
CA ARG A 220 -21.79 62.92 -7.47
C ARG A 220 -23.13 62.91 -8.20
N SER A 221 -23.13 63.04 -9.52
CA SER A 221 -24.34 62.73 -10.29
C SER A 221 -24.04 62.55 -11.78
N THR A 222 -23.62 61.35 -12.20
CA THR A 222 -24.06 60.65 -13.42
C THR A 222 -23.28 59.34 -13.60
N MET A 223 -23.99 58.27 -14.00
CA MET A 223 -23.51 56.92 -14.42
C MET A 223 -23.45 55.80 -13.34
N SER A 224 -24.63 55.26 -13.07
CA SER A 224 -25.05 53.86 -13.33
C SER A 224 -24.01 52.72 -13.49
N LYS A 225 -24.19 51.70 -12.61
CA LYS A 225 -24.08 50.23 -12.77
C LYS A 225 -22.79 49.48 -12.33
N GLU A 226 -23.04 48.60 -11.35
CA GLU A 226 -22.42 47.28 -11.03
C GLU A 226 -21.04 47.29 -10.33
N GLN A 227 -20.95 47.29 -8.99
CA GLN A 227 -21.12 46.18 -8.01
C GLN A 227 -20.26 44.95 -8.38
N GLY A 228 -19.25 44.47 -7.64
CA GLY A 228 -18.74 44.76 -6.31
C GLY A 228 -18.08 43.46 -5.81
N PHE A 229 -16.82 43.48 -5.38
CA PHE A 229 -16.20 42.34 -4.69
C PHE A 229 -15.72 42.80 -3.31
N SER A 230 -16.38 42.29 -2.27
CA SER A 230 -16.15 42.60 -0.87
C SER A 230 -15.81 41.31 -0.14
N PHE A 231 -14.73 41.29 0.64
CA PHE A 231 -14.33 40.17 1.48
C PHE A 231 -15.21 40.09 2.74
N PRO A 232 -15.71 38.90 3.16
CA PRO A 232 -16.32 38.74 4.47
C PRO A 232 -15.28 38.29 5.52
N GLY A 233 -15.35 38.91 6.70
CA GLY A 233 -14.54 38.61 7.87
C GLY A 233 -14.97 37.37 8.64
N ALA A 234 -14.16 37.06 9.65
CA ALA A 234 -14.32 35.95 10.58
C ALA A 234 -15.57 36.09 11.45
N ASN A 235 -16.65 35.38 11.12
CA ASN A 235 -17.54 34.71 12.09
C ASN A 235 -18.69 34.01 11.34
N SER A 236 -18.58 32.70 11.17
CA SER A 236 -19.73 31.81 11.00
C SER A 236 -19.28 30.36 11.11
N SER A 237 -19.80 29.64 12.10
CA SER A 237 -19.73 28.18 12.18
C SER A 237 -20.24 27.56 10.88
N PRO A 238 -19.62 26.48 10.36
CA PRO A 238 -20.09 25.87 9.14
C PRO A 238 -21.46 25.21 9.37
N VAL A 239 -22.45 25.68 8.60
CA VAL A 239 -23.76 25.07 8.42
C VAL A 239 -23.59 23.77 7.64
N ILE A 240 -24.19 22.70 8.15
CA ILE A 240 -24.18 21.37 7.55
C ILE A 240 -25.15 21.38 6.37
N ASP A 241 -24.64 21.22 5.15
CA ASP A 241 -25.45 21.06 3.94
C ASP A 241 -25.92 19.60 3.82
N GLN A 242 -27.24 19.40 3.91
CA GLN A 242 -27.90 18.13 3.61
C GLN A 242 -28.16 18.06 2.10
N GLY A 243 -27.18 17.54 1.35
CA GLY A 243 -27.28 17.32 -0.09
C GLY A 243 -26.58 16.03 -0.52
N THR A 244 -27.36 14.95 -0.62
CA THR A 244 -27.10 13.69 -1.37
C THR A 244 -25.69 13.09 -1.31
N ASN A 245 -25.53 12.12 -0.42
CA ASN A 245 -24.46 11.12 -0.39
C ASN A 245 -24.51 10.20 -1.62
N PRO A 246 -23.50 10.17 -2.52
CA PRO A 246 -23.33 9.04 -3.43
C PRO A 246 -22.60 7.91 -2.69
N GLN A 247 -23.36 7.17 -1.89
CA GLN A 247 -23.03 5.80 -1.53
C GLN A 247 -23.36 4.90 -2.74
N THR A 248 -22.38 4.72 -3.62
CA THR A 248 -22.35 3.66 -4.64
C THR A 248 -20.90 3.17 -4.66
N GLY A 249 -20.52 2.08 -4.01
CA GLY A 249 -20.86 0.72 -4.44
C GLY A 249 -19.62 0.11 -5.07
N TYR A 250 -18.64 -0.30 -4.26
CA TYR A 250 -17.55 -1.16 -4.73
C TYR A 250 -18.13 -2.55 -4.97
N SER A 251 -18.72 -2.75 -6.15
CA SER A 251 -19.17 -4.06 -6.62
C SER A 251 -17.99 -4.79 -7.24
N ALA A 252 -17.80 -6.06 -6.87
CA ALA A 252 -16.69 -6.92 -7.30
C ALA A 252 -16.76 -7.37 -8.78
N ASP A 253 -17.64 -6.76 -9.60
CA ASP A 253 -17.99 -7.25 -10.94
C ASP A 253 -17.25 -6.52 -12.08
N GLN A 254 -16.27 -5.66 -11.78
CA GLN A 254 -15.50 -4.95 -12.82
C GLN A 254 -14.23 -5.67 -13.30
N PHE A 255 -13.91 -6.86 -12.78
CA PHE A 255 -12.84 -7.67 -13.35
C PHE A 255 -13.36 -8.46 -14.56
N GLY A 256 -13.16 -7.88 -15.74
CA GLY A 256 -13.40 -8.53 -17.01
C GLY A 256 -12.75 -9.91 -17.06
N SER A 257 -13.54 -10.89 -17.45
CA SER A 257 -13.17 -12.28 -17.66
C SER A 257 -12.29 -12.43 -18.91
N GLN A 258 -10.99 -12.15 -18.84
CA GLN A 258 -9.99 -12.80 -19.72
C GLN A 258 -8.55 -12.47 -19.27
N ALA A 259 -8.01 -13.20 -18.31
CA ALA A 259 -6.57 -13.47 -18.28
C ALA A 259 -6.39 -14.92 -18.77
N PRO A 260 -5.54 -15.21 -19.76
CA PRO A 260 -5.27 -16.59 -20.15
C PRO A 260 -4.75 -17.36 -18.94
N ALA A 261 -5.26 -18.57 -18.74
CA ALA A 261 -4.76 -19.45 -17.68
C ALA A 261 -3.25 -19.65 -17.90
N PRO A 262 -2.40 -19.45 -16.88
CA PRO A 262 -0.99 -19.79 -16.99
C PRO A 262 -0.85 -21.29 -17.22
N ASP A 263 0.13 -21.68 -18.04
CA ASP A 263 0.42 -23.08 -18.32
C ASP A 263 0.61 -23.88 -17.02
N PRO A 264 0.14 -25.13 -16.95
CA PRO A 264 0.30 -25.96 -15.77
C PRO A 264 1.78 -26.24 -15.50
N VAL A 265 2.36 -25.50 -14.56
CA VAL A 265 3.66 -25.82 -13.99
C VAL A 265 3.49 -26.99 -13.03
N GLU A 266 4.23 -28.07 -13.29
CA GLU A 266 4.25 -29.24 -12.41
C GLU A 266 4.91 -28.87 -11.07
N TYR A 267 4.08 -28.68 -10.05
CA TYR A 267 4.52 -28.32 -8.71
C TYR A 267 5.18 -29.52 -8.01
N LYS A 268 6.50 -29.46 -7.79
CA LYS A 268 7.12 -30.27 -6.75
C LYS A 268 6.65 -29.74 -5.40
N GLN A 269 5.76 -30.48 -4.73
CA GLN A 269 5.32 -30.17 -3.36
C GLN A 269 6.54 -30.11 -2.43
N PRO A 270 6.76 -29.00 -1.70
CA PRO A 270 7.74 -29.00 -0.63
C PRO A 270 7.31 -29.96 0.49
N PRO A 271 8.26 -30.58 1.21
CA PRO A 271 7.97 -31.60 2.21
C PRO A 271 7.06 -31.04 3.32
N ALA A 272 6.13 -31.89 3.76
CA ALA A 272 5.22 -31.65 4.88
C ALA A 272 5.99 -31.66 6.22
N SER A 273 6.85 -30.67 6.45
CA SER A 273 7.40 -30.36 7.77
C SER A 273 6.56 -29.25 8.40
N GLY A 274 5.97 -29.53 9.56
CA GLY A 274 4.97 -28.73 10.28
C GLY A 274 5.43 -27.38 10.84
N THR A 275 6.26 -26.64 10.13
CA THR A 275 6.52 -25.22 10.37
C THR A 275 5.85 -24.43 9.26
N ASN A 276 4.68 -23.91 9.60
CA ASN A 276 3.92 -23.00 8.79
C ASN A 276 4.70 -21.67 8.69
N PRO A 277 5.12 -21.20 7.49
CA PRO A 277 5.88 -19.97 7.31
C PRO A 277 5.05 -18.68 7.50
N TYR A 278 3.77 -18.78 7.91
CA TYR A 278 2.79 -17.71 7.90
C TYR A 278 2.76 -16.88 9.20
N GLY A 279 3.93 -16.56 9.77
CA GLY A 279 4.05 -15.55 10.83
C GLY A 279 3.08 -15.71 12.00
N GLN A 280 2.86 -16.96 12.45
CA GLN A 280 2.23 -17.18 13.74
C GLN A 280 3.14 -16.54 14.79
N VAL A 281 2.67 -15.49 15.45
CA VAL A 281 3.29 -15.03 16.70
C VAL A 281 2.99 -16.15 17.70
N ASP A 282 3.99 -16.93 18.06
CA ASP A 282 3.88 -17.82 19.21
C ASP A 282 3.93 -16.94 20.48
N PRO A 283 2.85 -16.82 21.26
CA PRO A 283 2.98 -16.32 22.62
C PRO A 283 3.32 -17.53 23.47
N GLU A 284 4.60 -17.65 23.82
CA GLU A 284 5.11 -18.66 24.76
C GLU A 284 5.05 -20.12 24.26
N LYS A 285 6.10 -20.54 23.55
CA LYS A 285 6.99 -21.65 23.95
C LYS A 285 8.09 -21.90 22.92
#